data_AF-A0A0R0LR34-F1
#
_entry.id   AF-A0A0R0LR34-F1
#
_cell.length_a   1.000
_cell.length_b   1.000
_cell.length_c   1.000
_cell.angle_alpha   90.00
_cell.angle_beta   90.00
_cell.angle_gamma   90.00
#
_symmetry.space_group_name_H-M   'P 1'
#
loop_
_entity.id
_entity.type
_entity.pdbx_description
1 polymer ?
#
loop_
_entity_poly.entity_id
_entity_poly.type
_entity_poly.pdbx_seq_one_letter_code
_entity_poly.pdbx_strand_id
1 'polypeptide(L)'
;MIFWLTLRKMSCRKFEAPRHGSLAYCPKKRASSIKQREPAVPKDNVSDKPHLTSFLSYKVGMTHILRISSRKTNEKKKEVRKEVVDAV
;
A
#
# COMPACT_ATOMS: atom_id res chain seq x y z
N MET A 1 23.04 28.94 50.95
CA MET A 1 23.11 27.51 50.57
C MET A 1 21.85 27.18 49.79
N ILE A 2 21.84 27.38 48.47
CA ILE A 2 22.34 26.40 47.49
C ILE A 2 21.59 25.09 47.68
N PHE A 3 20.54 24.85 46.90
CA PHE A 3 20.50 23.64 46.07
C PHE A 3 19.44 23.75 44.96
N TRP A 4 19.94 23.96 43.73
CA TRP A 4 19.43 23.36 42.48
C TRP A 4 18.03 23.80 41.99
N LEU A 5 17.91 24.75 41.05
CA LEU A 5 18.14 24.49 39.62
C LEU A 5 18.06 23.00 39.23
N THR A 6 16.84 22.45 39.16
CA THR A 6 16.61 21.20 38.42
C THR A 6 16.69 21.50 36.92
N LEU A 7 17.91 21.32 36.41
CA LEU A 7 18.26 21.22 35.01
C LEU A 7 17.33 20.18 34.35
N ARG A 8 16.29 20.63 33.64
CA ARG A 8 15.36 19.75 32.91
C ARG A 8 16.08 19.22 31.67
N LYS A 9 16.97 18.25 31.86
CA LYS A 9 17.69 17.53 30.81
C LYS A 9 16.65 16.86 29.91
N MET A 10 16.43 17.40 28.72
CA MET A 10 15.69 16.72 27.65
C MET A 10 16.57 15.59 27.10
N SER A 11 16.68 14.48 27.82
CA SER A 11 17.55 13.36 27.45
C SER A 11 16.98 12.51 26.32
N CYS A 12 15.66 12.36 26.26
CA CYS A 12 14.98 11.55 25.24
C CYS A 12 13.46 11.78 25.25
N ARG A 13 12.77 11.23 24.25
CA ARG A 13 11.30 11.27 24.18
C ARG A 13 10.70 10.49 25.35
N LYS A 14 9.77 11.09 26.09
CA LYS A 14 9.15 10.51 27.31
C LYS A 14 8.42 9.18 27.06
N PHE A 15 7.79 9.04 25.89
CA PHE A 15 7.10 7.83 25.47
C PHE A 15 7.49 7.49 24.03
N GLU A 16 7.66 6.20 23.76
CA GLU A 16 7.85 5.71 22.40
C GLU A 16 6.59 5.96 21.58
N ALA A 17 6.77 6.28 20.30
CA ALA A 17 5.68 6.37 19.36
C ALA A 17 6.16 5.93 17.98
N PRO A 18 5.29 5.28 17.20
CA PRO A 18 5.65 4.83 15.87
C PRO A 18 5.96 6.01 14.95
N ARG A 19 6.76 5.75 13.93
CA ARG A 19 7.11 6.76 12.94
C ARG A 19 5.88 7.11 12.10
N HIS A 20 5.64 8.41 11.88
CA HIS A 20 4.56 8.85 11.00
C HIS A 20 4.96 8.74 9.51
N GLY A 21 4.20 7.94 8.76
CA GLY A 21 4.36 7.73 7.33
C GLY A 21 5.55 6.84 6.94
N SER A 22 5.56 6.37 5.69
CA SER A 22 6.67 5.58 5.14
C SER A 22 7.81 6.49 4.62
N LEU A 23 9.07 6.10 4.84
CA LEU A 23 10.26 6.79 4.30
C LEU A 23 10.50 6.45 2.83
N ALA A 24 9.92 5.37 2.32
CA ALA A 24 10.16 4.89 0.95
C ALA A 24 9.69 5.88 -0.13
N TYR A 25 8.81 6.82 0.23
CA TYR A 25 8.27 7.84 -0.68
C TYR A 25 8.93 9.22 -0.51
N CYS A 26 10.08 9.28 0.19
CA CYS A 26 10.92 10.48 0.21
C CYS A 26 11.81 10.49 -1.06
N PRO A 27 11.95 11.61 -1.78
CA PRO A 27 11.37 12.94 -1.52
C PRO A 27 9.90 13.06 -1.98
N LYS A 28 9.06 13.71 -1.16
CA LYS A 28 7.64 13.99 -1.43
C LYS A 28 7.45 15.15 -2.42
N LYS A 29 8.11 15.06 -3.57
CA LYS A 29 8.03 16.04 -4.66
C LYS A 29 7.04 15.59 -5.73
N ARG A 30 6.62 16.51 -6.60
CA ARG A 30 5.82 16.16 -7.78
C ARG A 30 6.61 15.21 -8.68
N ALA A 31 5.90 14.28 -9.33
CA ALA A 31 6.50 13.42 -10.33
C ALA A 31 7.06 14.28 -11.48
N SER A 32 8.19 13.86 -12.04
CA SER A 32 8.83 14.57 -13.16
C SER A 32 8.11 14.34 -14.50
N SER A 33 7.37 13.23 -14.61
CA SER A 33 6.71 12.79 -15.83
C SER A 33 5.19 12.71 -15.63
N ILE A 34 4.45 13.00 -16.71
CA ILE A 34 2.98 12.94 -16.73
C ILE A 34 2.50 11.48 -16.80
N LYS A 35 3.24 10.63 -17.53
CA LYS A 35 2.97 9.20 -17.64
C LYS A 35 3.82 8.44 -16.64
N GLN A 36 3.26 7.38 -16.07
CA GLN A 36 4.00 6.49 -15.19
C GLN A 36 5.04 5.70 -16.01
N ARG A 37 6.29 5.67 -15.54
CA ARG A 37 7.32 4.77 -16.06
C ARG A 37 7.13 3.40 -15.41
N GLU A 38 7.20 2.33 -16.20
CA GLU A 38 7.19 0.96 -15.69
C GLU A 38 8.49 0.71 -14.89
N PRO A 39 8.39 0.45 -13.57
CA PRO A 39 9.59 0.37 -12.72
C PRO A 39 10.31 -0.97 -12.84
N ALA A 40 9.57 -2.06 -13.04
CA ALA A 40 10.11 -3.40 -13.20
C ALA A 40 9.13 -4.25 -14.03
N VAL A 41 9.63 -4.83 -15.10
CA VAL A 41 8.93 -5.80 -15.93
C VAL A 41 9.04 -7.17 -15.23
N PRO A 42 8.01 -8.04 -15.25
CA PRO A 42 8.13 -9.44 -14.82
C PRO A 42 9.32 -10.13 -15.47
N LYS A 43 9.91 -11.10 -14.76
CA LYS A 43 11.03 -11.89 -15.29
C LYS A 43 10.53 -12.83 -16.38
N ASP A 44 11.32 -12.98 -17.44
CA ASP A 44 10.96 -13.84 -18.56
C ASP A 44 11.02 -15.32 -18.19
N ASN A 45 10.02 -16.09 -18.65
CA ASN A 45 10.01 -17.55 -18.63
C ASN A 45 10.07 -18.06 -20.07
N VAL A 46 11.07 -18.87 -20.40
CA VAL A 46 11.29 -19.37 -21.77
C VAL A 46 10.18 -20.31 -22.25
N SER A 47 9.46 -20.96 -21.33
CA SER A 47 8.34 -21.85 -21.64
C SER A 47 7.10 -21.12 -22.14
N ASP A 48 6.95 -19.85 -21.78
CA ASP A 48 5.77 -19.06 -22.11
C ASP A 48 5.91 -18.45 -23.51
N LYS A 49 4.80 -18.32 -24.23
CA LYS A 49 4.79 -17.64 -25.54
C LYS A 49 5.04 -16.14 -25.36
N PRO A 50 5.65 -15.46 -26.36
CA PRO A 50 5.83 -14.02 -26.30
C PRO A 50 4.46 -13.32 -26.13
N HIS A 51 4.35 -12.47 -25.12
CA HIS A 51 3.16 -11.68 -24.81
C HIS A 51 3.54 -10.25 -24.44
N LEU A 52 2.60 -9.33 -24.61
CA LEU A 52 2.78 -7.93 -24.21
C LEU A 52 2.69 -7.82 -22.69
N THR A 53 3.65 -7.10 -22.11
CA THR A 53 3.78 -7.03 -20.65
C THR A 53 3.02 -5.86 -20.04
N SER A 54 2.90 -4.75 -20.76
CA SER A 54 2.26 -3.54 -20.25
C SER A 54 1.35 -2.87 -21.28
N PHE A 55 0.35 -2.14 -20.78
CA PHE A 55 -0.64 -1.41 -21.56
C PHE A 55 -0.86 -0.02 -20.97
N LEU A 56 -1.11 0.96 -21.82
CA LEU A 56 -1.47 2.33 -21.42
C LEU A 56 -2.99 2.50 -21.46
N SER A 57 -3.55 3.15 -20.45
CA SER A 57 -4.99 3.43 -20.34
C SER A 57 -5.26 4.78 -19.70
N TYR A 58 -6.50 5.26 -19.86
CA TYR A 58 -7.00 6.48 -19.24
C TYR A 58 -8.13 6.15 -18.28
N LYS A 59 -8.08 6.75 -17.08
CA LYS A 59 -9.14 6.58 -16.08
C LYS A 59 -10.36 7.40 -16.48
N VAL A 60 -11.52 6.74 -16.61
CA VAL A 60 -12.80 7.39 -16.97
C VAL A 60 -13.67 7.66 -15.75
N GLY A 61 -13.75 6.73 -14.79
CA GLY A 61 -14.62 6.86 -13.61
C GLY A 61 -14.46 5.70 -12.63
N MET A 62 -15.35 5.63 -11.65
CA MET A 62 -15.45 4.56 -10.66
C MET A 62 -16.91 4.18 -10.45
N THR A 63 -17.20 2.90 -10.27
CA THR A 63 -18.56 2.37 -10.06
C THR A 63 -18.58 1.33 -8.94
N HIS A 64 -19.77 0.87 -8.54
CA HIS A 64 -19.94 -0.19 -7.55
C HIS A 64 -20.55 -1.41 -8.23
N ILE A 65 -19.98 -2.59 -7.96
CA ILE A 65 -20.49 -3.85 -8.51
C ILE A 65 -20.90 -4.75 -7.35
N LEU A 66 -22.06 -5.39 -7.49
CA LEU A 66 -22.50 -6.47 -6.61
C LEU A 66 -21.88 -7.78 -7.09
N ARG A 67 -21.05 -8.42 -6.26
CA ARG A 67 -20.44 -9.71 -6.56
C ARG A 67 -20.74 -10.72 -5.47
N ILE A 68 -21.06 -11.94 -5.90
CA ILE A 68 -21.14 -13.09 -4.99
C ILE A 68 -19.72 -13.60 -4.75
N SER A 69 -19.21 -13.41 -3.54
CA SER A 69 -17.89 -13.91 -3.15
C SER A 69 -18.00 -15.30 -2.53
N SER A 70 -17.24 -16.26 -3.06
CA SER A 70 -17.02 -17.58 -2.47
C SER A 70 -15.60 -17.63 -1.89
N ARG A 71 -15.47 -17.33 -0.60
CA ARG A 71 -14.20 -17.49 0.11
C ARG A 71 -14.27 -18.71 1.01
N LYS A 72 -13.30 -19.62 0.86
CA LYS A 72 -13.06 -20.70 1.82
C LYS A 72 -12.31 -20.09 3.01
N THR A 73 -12.95 -19.97 4.16
CA THR A 73 -12.26 -19.53 5.38
C THR A 73 -11.51 -20.73 5.95
N ASN A 74 -10.22 -20.58 6.28
CA ASN A 74 -9.40 -21.66 6.85
C ASN A 74 -10.01 -22.26 8.14
N GLU A 75 -10.83 -21.50 8.86
CA GLU A 75 -11.51 -21.93 10.10
C GLU A 75 -12.86 -22.65 9.86
N LYS A 76 -13.44 -22.58 8.67
CA LYS A 76 -14.77 -23.16 8.38
C LYS A 76 -14.70 -23.99 7.10
N LYS A 77 -14.82 -25.32 7.23
CA LYS A 77 -14.93 -26.30 6.12
C LYS A 77 -16.16 -26.10 5.21
N LYS A 78 -16.95 -25.03 5.38
CA LYS A 78 -18.18 -24.75 4.64
C LYS A 78 -18.01 -23.48 3.82
N GLU A 79 -18.28 -23.55 2.53
CA GLU A 79 -18.25 -22.41 1.62
C GLU A 79 -19.37 -21.44 2.00
N VAL A 80 -19.00 -20.24 2.48
CA VAL A 80 -19.97 -19.19 2.79
C VAL A 80 -20.08 -18.28 1.57
N ARG A 81 -21.26 -18.26 0.95
CA ARG A 81 -21.59 -17.35 -0.16
C ARG A 81 -22.14 -16.05 0.44
N LYS A 82 -21.48 -14.92 0.16
CA LYS A 82 -21.94 -13.59 0.57
C LYS A 82 -21.93 -12.64 -0.62
N GLU A 83 -22.97 -11.85 -0.74
CA GLU A 83 -23.00 -10.70 -1.63
C GLU A 83 -22.13 -9.60 -1.03
N VAL A 84 -21.21 -9.09 -1.84
CA VAL A 84 -20.28 -8.02 -1.47
C VAL A 84 -20.38 -6.92 -2.50
N VAL A 85 -20.50 -5.68 -2.02
CA VAL A 85 -20.41 -4.49 -2.86
C VAL A 85 -18.94 -4.08 -2.93
N ASP A 86 -18.33 -4.28 -4.10
CA ASP A 86 -16.92 -3.91 -4.35
C ASP A 86 -16.89 -2.63 -5.21
N ALA A 87 -15.99 -1.71 -4.90
CA ALA A 87 -15.71 -0.56 -5.76
C ALA A 87 -14.78 -0.98 -6.91
N VAL A 88 -15.06 -0.50 -8.12
CA VAL A 88 -14.34 -0.81 -9.37
C VAL A 88 -13.93 0.48 -10.07
#